data_AF-S8BST4-F1
#
_entry.id   AF-S8BST4-F1
#
_cell.length_a   1.000
_cell.length_b   1.000
_cell.length_c   1.000
_cell.angle_alpha   90.00
_cell.angle_beta   90.00
_cell.angle_gamma   90.00
#
_symmetry.space_group_name_H-M   'P 1'
#
loop_
_entity.id
_entity.type
_entity.pdbx_description
1 polymer ?
#
loop_
_entity_poly.entity_id
_entity_poly.type
_entity_poly.pdbx_seq_one_letter_code
_entity_poly.pdbx_strand_id
1 'polypeptide(L)'
;MASDLKLFSFEEIAKHNRSEDCWLIIDGKVYDVTEFMEDHPGGDDVLLSSTGKDATNDFLDVGHSDNARETMEKFCVGEVDASTIPSKLTHASPRQQQSDYNHDKTTPRFVIKILQFVVPLLILGLAFAVRNYAGEE
;
A
#
# COMPACT_ATOMS: atom_id res chain seq x y z
N MET A 1 -26.02 3.15 -18.97
CA MET A 1 -25.24 2.32 -19.93
C MET A 1 -24.44 1.37 -19.07
N ALA A 2 -24.79 0.09 -19.02
CA ALA A 2 -23.97 -0.91 -18.33
C ALA A 2 -22.74 -1.11 -19.22
N SER A 3 -21.64 -0.44 -18.87
CA SER A 3 -20.32 -0.82 -19.40
C SER A 3 -20.11 -2.27 -19.00
N ASP A 4 -19.88 -3.13 -19.99
CA ASP A 4 -19.56 -4.54 -19.81
C ASP A 4 -18.20 -4.62 -19.10
N LEU A 5 -18.22 -4.51 -17.76
CA LEU A 5 -17.02 -4.54 -16.95
C LEU A 5 -16.48 -5.97 -16.98
N LYS A 6 -15.25 -6.11 -17.46
CA LYS A 6 -14.61 -7.41 -17.58
C LYS A 6 -14.40 -7.99 -16.18
N LEU A 7 -14.90 -9.20 -15.97
CA LEU A 7 -14.73 -9.93 -14.71
C LEU A 7 -13.39 -10.67 -14.73
N PHE A 8 -12.57 -10.44 -13.71
CA PHE A 8 -11.27 -11.06 -13.53
C PHE A 8 -11.26 -11.91 -12.26
N SER A 9 -10.59 -13.07 -12.31
CA SER A 9 -10.39 -13.88 -11.11
C SER A 9 -9.29 -13.29 -10.23
N PHE A 10 -9.38 -13.49 -8.92
CA PHE A 10 -8.34 -13.06 -7.98
C PHE A 10 -6.96 -13.65 -8.33
N GLU A 11 -6.93 -14.92 -8.74
CA GLU A 11 -5.69 -15.61 -9.11
C GLU A 11 -5.06 -15.04 -10.39
N GLU A 12 -5.88 -14.52 -11.31
CA GLU A 12 -5.40 -13.79 -12.48
C GLU A 12 -4.80 -12.45 -12.07
N ILE A 13 -5.54 -11.64 -11.31
CA ILE A 13 -5.10 -10.32 -10.85
C ILE A 13 -3.80 -10.44 -10.03
N ALA A 14 -3.66 -11.47 -9.20
CA ALA A 14 -2.47 -11.71 -8.38
C ALA A 14 -1.19 -12.01 -9.17
N LYS A 15 -1.29 -12.33 -10.48
CA LYS A 15 -0.12 -12.51 -11.35
C LYS A 15 0.51 -11.17 -11.78
N HIS A 16 -0.29 -10.10 -11.76
CA HIS A 16 0.11 -8.74 -12.14
C HIS A 16 0.68 -8.01 -10.92
N ASN A 17 1.91 -8.37 -10.54
CA ASN A 17 2.56 -7.93 -9.30
C ASN A 17 3.96 -7.31 -9.49
N ARG A 18 4.23 -6.73 -10.66
CA ARG A 18 5.55 -6.17 -11.02
C ARG A 18 5.42 -4.71 -11.43
N SER A 19 6.51 -3.94 -11.38
CA SER A 19 6.47 -2.51 -11.75
C SER A 19 6.06 -2.28 -13.21
N GLU A 20 6.35 -3.23 -14.09
CA GLU A 20 5.96 -3.20 -15.51
C GLU A 20 4.60 -3.88 -15.78
N ASP A 21 3.93 -4.41 -14.75
CA ASP A 21 2.68 -5.14 -14.84
C ASP A 21 2.01 -5.22 -13.45
N CYS A 22 1.33 -4.14 -13.03
CA CYS A 22 0.84 -3.96 -11.66
C CYS A 22 -0.66 -3.72 -11.62
N TRP A 23 -1.42 -4.68 -11.08
CA TRP A 23 -2.85 -4.54 -10.89
C TRP A 23 -3.23 -4.50 -9.41
N LEU A 24 -4.23 -3.67 -9.09
CA LEU A 24 -4.73 -3.48 -7.74
C LEU A 24 -6.24 -3.69 -7.69
N ILE A 25 -6.69 -4.22 -6.56
CA ILE A 25 -8.11 -4.38 -6.26
C ILE A 25 -8.49 -3.30 -5.24
N ILE A 26 -9.41 -2.43 -5.61
CA ILE A 26 -9.94 -1.37 -4.72
C ILE A 26 -11.45 -1.35 -4.88
N ASP A 27 -12.19 -1.49 -3.78
CA ASP A 27 -13.64 -1.54 -3.70
C ASP A 27 -14.28 -2.55 -4.69
N GLY A 28 -13.64 -3.72 -4.83
CA GLY A 28 -14.09 -4.77 -5.76
C GLY A 28 -13.85 -4.49 -7.26
N LYS A 29 -13.18 -3.38 -7.58
CA LYS A 29 -12.78 -3.01 -8.94
C LYS A 29 -11.30 -3.29 -9.15
N VAL A 30 -10.95 -3.63 -10.39
CA VAL A 30 -9.58 -3.94 -10.80
C VAL A 30 -9.02 -2.75 -11.55
N TYR A 31 -7.86 -2.28 -11.11
CA TYR A 31 -7.16 -1.14 -11.67
C TYR A 31 -5.79 -1.57 -12.19
N ASP A 32 -5.52 -1.26 -13.46
CA ASP A 32 -4.19 -1.40 -14.03
C ASP A 32 -3.41 -0.09 -13.81
N VAL A 33 -2.49 -0.12 -12.85
CA VAL A 33 -1.71 1.06 -12.47
C VAL A 33 -0.31 1.04 -13.05
N THR A 34 -0.04 0.17 -14.03
CA THR A 34 1.29 -0.01 -14.63
C THR A 34 1.89 1.30 -15.13
N GLU A 35 1.11 2.10 -15.86
CA GLU A 35 1.56 3.40 -16.37
C GLU A 35 1.66 4.49 -15.28
N PHE A 36 1.05 4.26 -14.11
CA PHE A 36 1.01 5.22 -13.02
C PHE A 36 2.09 4.96 -11.95
N MET A 37 2.87 3.89 -12.07
CA MET A 37 3.85 3.50 -11.06
C MET A 37 4.87 4.61 -10.74
N GLU A 38 5.39 5.30 -11.77
CA GLU A 38 6.38 6.37 -11.62
C GLU A 38 5.75 7.72 -11.25
N ASP A 39 4.48 7.93 -11.60
CA ASP A 39 3.74 9.17 -11.31
C ASP A 39 3.06 9.16 -9.95
N HIS A 40 3.07 8.02 -9.23
CA HIS A 40 2.44 7.91 -7.93
C HIS A 40 3.19 8.70 -6.86
N PRO A 41 2.58 9.73 -6.23
CA PRO A 41 3.28 10.57 -5.24
C PRO A 41 3.76 9.83 -3.99
N GLY A 42 3.20 8.65 -3.70
CA GLY A 42 3.61 7.78 -2.60
C GLY A 42 4.76 6.82 -2.94
N GLY A 43 5.23 6.81 -4.20
CA GLY A 43 6.22 5.86 -4.72
C GLY A 43 5.61 4.56 -5.24
N ASP A 44 6.38 3.80 -6.02
CA ASP A 44 5.96 2.52 -6.61
C ASP A 44 5.97 1.38 -5.57
N ASP A 45 6.88 1.43 -4.59
CA ASP A 45 7.00 0.45 -3.50
C ASP A 45 5.66 0.16 -2.78
N VAL A 46 4.87 1.20 -2.53
CA VAL A 46 3.58 1.07 -1.81
C VAL A 46 2.49 0.46 -2.69
N LEU A 47 2.56 0.67 -4.01
CA LEU A 47 1.66 0.02 -4.97
C LEU A 47 2.00 -1.47 -5.08
N LEU A 48 3.29 -1.80 -5.26
CA LEU A 48 3.76 -3.19 -5.32
C LEU A 48 3.42 -3.98 -4.06
N SER A 49 3.61 -3.39 -2.88
CA SER A 49 3.24 -4.01 -1.60
C SER A 49 1.73 -4.23 -1.43
N SER A 50 0.92 -3.61 -2.28
CA SER A 50 -0.54 -3.70 -2.28
C SER A 50 -1.09 -4.71 -3.30
N THR A 51 -0.23 -5.26 -4.16
CA THR A 51 -0.59 -6.29 -5.14
C THR A 51 -0.92 -7.63 -4.48
N GLY A 52 -1.70 -8.47 -5.18
CA GLY A 52 -2.05 -9.82 -4.71
C GLY A 52 -2.94 -9.87 -3.46
N LYS A 53 -3.59 -8.75 -3.10
CA LYS A 53 -4.60 -8.64 -2.05
C LYS A 53 -5.62 -7.56 -2.41
N ASP A 54 -6.68 -7.48 -1.61
CA ASP A 54 -7.60 -6.33 -1.63
C ASP A 54 -6.91 -5.12 -0.97
N ALA A 55 -6.58 -4.11 -1.78
CA ALA A 55 -5.90 -2.89 -1.38
C ALA A 55 -6.87 -1.78 -0.95
N THR A 56 -8.18 -2.07 -0.85
CA THR A 56 -9.20 -1.07 -0.45
C THR A 56 -8.83 -0.38 0.85
N ASN A 57 -8.42 -1.15 1.87
CA ASN A 57 -8.09 -0.58 3.17
C ASN A 57 -6.78 0.24 3.12
N ASP A 58 -5.77 -0.24 2.38
CA ASP A 58 -4.51 0.50 2.18
C ASP A 58 -4.78 1.85 1.48
N PHE A 59 -5.69 1.89 0.50
CA PHE A 59 -6.08 3.11 -0.21
C PHE A 59 -6.85 4.10 0.68
N LEU A 60 -7.77 3.59 1.52
CA LEU A 60 -8.60 4.40 2.42
C LEU A 60 -7.79 4.97 3.60
N ASP A 61 -6.87 4.20 4.18
CA ASP A 61 -6.05 4.62 5.33
C ASP A 61 -5.12 5.81 4.99
N VAL A 62 -4.64 5.87 3.75
CA VAL A 62 -3.81 6.99 3.26
C VAL A 62 -4.62 8.28 3.14
N GLY A 63 -5.93 8.19 2.89
CA GLY A 63 -6.79 9.37 2.78
C GLY A 63 -6.60 10.17 1.48
N HIS A 64 -6.58 9.48 0.33
CA HIS A 64 -6.51 10.12 -0.99
C HIS A 64 -7.62 11.16 -1.20
N SER A 65 -7.29 12.24 -1.92
CA SER A 65 -8.23 13.31 -2.27
C SER A 65 -9.27 12.85 -3.30
N ASP A 66 -10.38 13.57 -3.43
CA ASP A 66 -11.44 13.20 -4.38
C ASP A 66 -10.95 13.26 -5.84
N ASN A 67 -10.07 14.20 -6.17
CA ASN A 67 -9.42 14.26 -7.48
C ASN A 67 -8.53 13.03 -7.76
N ALA A 68 -7.86 12.50 -6.73
CA ALA A 68 -7.07 11.27 -6.87
C ALA A 68 -7.98 10.07 -7.13
N ARG A 69 -9.16 9.99 -6.48
CA ARG A 69 -10.17 8.96 -6.76
C ARG A 69 -10.70 9.05 -8.19
N GLU A 70 -11.02 10.24 -8.67
CA GLU A 70 -11.46 10.45 -10.06
C GLU A 70 -10.37 10.07 -11.08
N THR A 71 -9.10 10.33 -10.74
CA THR A 71 -7.97 9.93 -11.60
C THR A 71 -7.81 8.41 -11.61
N MET A 72 -7.96 7.75 -10.45
CA MET A 72 -7.92 6.29 -10.32
C MET A 72 -8.99 5.61 -11.19
N GLU A 73 -10.18 6.19 -11.34
CA GLU A 73 -11.25 5.64 -12.18
C GLU A 73 -10.83 5.45 -13.65
N LYS A 74 -9.87 6.23 -14.15
CA LYS A 74 -9.34 6.11 -15.52
C LYS A 74 -8.55 4.82 -15.76
N PHE A 75 -8.01 4.23 -14.69
CA PHE A 75 -7.22 3.01 -14.71
C PHE A 75 -8.08 1.75 -14.47
N CYS A 76 -9.39 1.90 -14.32
CA CYS A 76 -10.31 0.78 -14.09
C CYS A 76 -10.39 -0.10 -15.35
N VAL A 77 -9.95 -1.36 -15.24
CA VAL A 77 -10.00 -2.35 -16.32
C VAL A 77 -11.17 -3.33 -16.17
N GLY A 78 -11.77 -3.41 -14.98
CA GLY A 78 -12.88 -4.32 -14.73
C GLY A 78 -13.21 -4.50 -13.26
N GLU A 79 -13.83 -5.64 -12.95
CA GLU A 79 -14.26 -6.02 -11.59
C GLU A 79 -13.69 -7.38 -11.22
N VAL A 80 -13.39 -7.57 -9.93
CA VAL A 80 -12.92 -8.87 -9.44
C VAL A 80 -14.13 -9.76 -9.15
N ASP A 81 -14.04 -11.03 -9.55
CA ASP A 81 -15.01 -12.03 -9.12
C ASP A 81 -14.80 -12.31 -7.62
N ALA A 82 -15.69 -11.74 -6.80
CA ALA A 82 -15.69 -11.90 -5.36
C ALA A 82 -15.73 -13.38 -4.90
N SER A 83 -16.25 -14.28 -5.74
CA SER A 83 -16.28 -15.72 -5.46
C SER A 83 -14.91 -16.38 -5.54
N THR A 84 -13.97 -15.77 -6.28
CA THR A 84 -12.61 -16.26 -6.48
C THR A 84 -11.61 -15.69 -5.48
N ILE A 85 -11.99 -14.64 -4.74
CA ILE A 85 -11.17 -14.11 -3.67
C ILE A 85 -11.05 -15.21 -2.61
N PRO A 86 -9.83 -15.66 -2.25
CA PRO A 86 -9.65 -16.74 -1.29
C PRO A 86 -10.27 -16.36 0.04
N SER A 87 -11.48 -16.88 0.24
CA SER A 87 -12.30 -16.75 1.44
C SER A 87 -11.76 -17.69 2.53
N LYS A 88 -10.48 -17.57 2.88
CA LYS A 88 -9.96 -18.19 4.09
C LYS A 88 -10.45 -17.42 5.33
N LEU A 89 -11.73 -17.07 5.42
CA LEU A 89 -12.38 -16.49 6.60
C LEU A 89 -13.92 -16.57 6.58
N THR A 90 -14.53 -17.68 6.10
CA THR A 90 -15.96 -17.89 6.40
C THR A 90 -16.26 -19.35 6.72
N HIS A 91 -16.05 -19.74 7.99
CA HIS A 91 -17.14 -20.20 8.88
C HIS A 91 -16.63 -20.63 10.28
N ALA A 92 -17.24 -20.02 11.31
CA ALA A 92 -17.26 -20.32 12.75
C ALA A 92 -16.35 -19.49 13.71
N SER A 93 -16.86 -18.32 14.14
CA SER A 93 -16.61 -17.65 15.44
C SER A 93 -15.16 -17.23 15.82
N PRO A 94 -14.97 -16.24 16.72
CA PRO A 94 -13.81 -15.36 16.70
C PRO A 94 -12.59 -16.03 17.35
N ARG A 95 -11.65 -16.48 16.53
CA ARG A 95 -10.27 -16.65 16.96
C ARG A 95 -9.34 -16.33 15.80
N GLN A 96 -8.52 -15.32 16.04
CA GLN A 96 -7.40 -14.86 15.25
C GLN A 96 -6.67 -16.05 14.60
N GLN A 97 -6.68 -16.11 13.27
CA GLN A 97 -5.82 -17.04 12.55
C GLN A 97 -5.07 -16.27 11.46
N GLN A 98 -4.16 -15.44 11.96
CA GLN A 98 -3.05 -14.88 11.20
C GLN A 98 -2.07 -16.03 10.96
N SER A 99 -2.20 -16.70 9.81
CA SER A 99 -1.31 -17.79 9.43
C SER A 99 0.04 -17.24 8.97
N ASP A 100 1.03 -17.42 9.83
CA ASP A 100 2.36 -17.95 9.53
C ASP A 100 3.06 -17.47 8.25
N TYR A 101 3.51 -16.21 8.26
CA TYR A 101 4.68 -15.82 7.46
C TYR A 101 5.85 -15.71 8.44
N ASN A 102 6.84 -16.61 8.31
CA ASN A 102 8.07 -16.56 9.09
C ASN A 102 8.78 -15.23 8.81
N HIS A 103 8.58 -14.24 9.68
CA HIS A 103 9.35 -13.01 9.74
C HIS A 103 10.13 -13.02 11.05
N ASP A 104 11.22 -13.78 11.09
CA ASP A 104 12.34 -13.41 11.95
C ASP A 104 12.98 -12.14 11.37
N LYS A 105 12.37 -11.00 11.68
CA LYS A 105 13.01 -9.70 11.99
C LYS A 105 12.01 -8.93 12.84
N THR A 106 12.13 -9.09 14.16
CA THR A 106 11.36 -8.31 15.13
C THR A 106 11.83 -6.85 15.14
N THR A 107 11.33 -6.05 14.20
CA THR A 107 11.28 -4.59 14.34
C THR A 107 9.87 -4.13 14.00
N PRO A 108 9.07 -3.71 15.00
CA PRO A 108 7.73 -3.19 14.74
C PRO A 108 7.84 -2.02 13.76
N ARG A 109 6.97 -1.98 12.74
CA ARG A 109 6.95 -0.90 11.72
C ARG A 109 6.77 0.50 12.35
N PHE A 110 6.23 0.54 13.58
CA PHE A 110 6.17 1.71 14.46
C PHE A 110 7.55 2.25 14.90
N VAL A 111 8.52 1.36 15.18
CA VAL A 111 9.90 1.72 15.58
C VAL A 111 10.65 2.35 14.40
N ILE A 112 10.43 1.85 13.18
CA ILE A 112 11.04 2.41 11.97
C ILE A 112 10.54 3.85 11.74
N LYS A 113 9.24 4.12 11.94
CA LYS A 113 8.68 5.48 11.84
C LYS A 113 9.24 6.40 12.93
N ILE A 114 9.32 5.97 14.18
CA ILE A 114 9.88 6.80 15.27
C ILE A 114 11.36 7.13 15.00
N LEU A 115 12.15 6.14 14.59
CA LEU A 115 13.58 6.32 14.35
C LEU A 115 13.85 7.34 13.24
N GLN A 116 13.03 7.36 12.18
CA GLN A 116 13.14 8.30 11.07
C GLN A 116 12.91 9.76 11.48
N PHE A 117 12.13 10.03 12.53
CA PHE A 117 11.94 11.39 13.06
C PHE A 117 12.96 11.75 14.15
N VAL A 118 13.42 10.78 14.94
CA VAL A 118 14.35 11.05 16.05
C VAL A 118 15.78 11.30 15.57
N VAL A 119 16.26 10.58 14.56
CA VAL A 119 17.65 10.74 14.06
C VAL A 119 17.91 12.15 13.52
N PRO A 120 17.05 12.74 12.66
CA PRO A 120 17.22 14.12 12.21
C PRO A 120 17.17 15.14 13.35
N LEU A 121 16.29 14.94 14.36
CA LEU A 121 16.19 15.82 15.51
C LEU A 121 17.43 15.76 16.41
N LEU A 122 18.02 14.58 16.58
CA LEU A 122 19.26 14.42 17.33
C LEU A 122 20.45 15.07 16.60
N ILE A 123 20.55 14.90 15.28
CA ILE A 123 21.59 15.56 14.47
C ILE A 123 21.44 17.09 14.53
N LEU A 124 20.20 17.59 14.43
CA LEU A 124 19.91 19.02 14.52
C LEU A 124 20.22 19.58 15.91
N GLY A 125 19.86 18.85 16.98
CA GLY A 125 20.18 19.21 18.36
C GLY A 125 21.68 19.23 18.63
N LEU A 126 22.42 18.23 18.13
CA LEU A 126 23.87 18.17 18.24
C LEU A 126 24.55 19.33 17.49
N ALA A 127 24.08 19.64 16.27
CA ALA A 127 24.58 20.77 15.49
C ALA A 127 24.30 22.12 16.18
N PHE A 128 23.12 22.29 16.79
CA PHE A 128 22.79 23.48 17.58
C PHE A 128 23.69 23.61 18.82
N ALA A 129 23.91 22.51 19.55
CA ALA A 129 24.80 22.51 20.72
C ALA A 129 26.25 22.84 20.34
N VAL A 130 26.81 22.19 19.30
CA VAL A 130 28.15 22.51 18.80
C VAL A 130 28.22 23.97 18.36
N ARG A 131 27.21 24.51 17.70
CA ARG A 131 27.21 25.92 17.27
C ARG A 131 27.08 26.91 18.43
N ASN A 132 26.44 26.54 19.54
CA ASN A 132 26.31 27.39 20.72
C ASN A 132 27.55 27.30 21.64
N TYR A 133 28.22 26.16 21.69
CA TYR A 133 29.41 25.94 22.55
C TYR A 133 30.75 26.13 21.82
N ALA A 134 30.80 25.99 20.49
CA ALA A 134 31.99 26.30 19.67
C ALA A 134 31.93 27.70 19.03
N GLY A 135 30.94 28.51 19.43
CA GLY A 135 30.83 29.93 19.08
C GLY A 135 31.43 30.89 20.12
N GLU A 136 32.06 30.35 21.17
CA GLU A 136 32.81 31.12 22.17
C GLU A 136 34.32 30.98 21.91
N GLU A 137 34.82 31.52 20.79
CA GLU A 137 36.19 32.03 20.62
C GLU A 137 36.20 33.25 19.68
#